data_AF-A0AAU9KCE4-F1
#
_entry.id   AF-A0AAU9KCE4-F1
#
_cell.length_a   1.000
_cell.length_b   1.000
_cell.length_c   1.000
_cell.angle_alpha   90.00
_cell.angle_beta   90.00
_cell.angle_gamma   90.00
#
_symmetry.space_group_name_H-M   'P 1'
#
loop_
_entity.id
_entity.type
_entity.pdbx_description
1 polymer ?
#
loop_
_entity_poly.entity_id
_entity_poly.type
_entity_poly.pdbx_seq_one_letter_code
_entity_poly.pdbx_strand_id
1 'polypeptide(L)'
;MSDTHRSQVLSFRRKEKLKKILLSEFGVKKLEYIDQELKNVDDLFDEGLDFAGVLEEIRRRIERNCTPMFKQFPVRPKEGEDEWAGIIKHQADVQEMAEIQAQLEEAEKKKKYKEELDNYLKSQQQFKSQQELRERNEEKQLKDFSDELSSNISSRDQFLSRNRFQVQKQLQDESLNEYYKTLEEKHVQRAKDREEFLNGIKTEEEKARRRAEIEKREAFYKQQEINLYNAYLLKLKEMEKEKEKIVDKQYINNAFSHWDDYEERRQRFLSEYDEFSHKFYEMQRKMQPVSPMEIKSKEDEIRALEFQKAQADYQRRKEYEEKINQMNSYKENQEAIKRQIKEKQEINKKIINEDQNYAFSLAERQRRLDLFVNQEKQRNRLKQQQYSELISYQIQEKQSDKKRLHKMNEDERKINRRDLEAYQLGSHQIYAKVPGYSLTPTNISQSHTPVRRKSDLSSKLYNPNMNNSFSSGRSTPNRSGYLAYYGNNILQNHQ
;
A
#
# COMPACT_ATOMS: atom_id res chain seq x y z
N MET A 1 26.62 7.38 54.88
CA MET A 1 27.99 7.40 55.44
C MET A 1 27.94 8.23 56.71
N SER A 2 28.42 7.71 57.84
CA SER A 2 28.37 8.43 59.12
C SER A 2 29.30 9.64 59.14
N ASP A 3 28.93 10.71 59.84
CA ASP A 3 29.72 11.96 59.92
C ASP A 3 31.14 11.73 60.47
N THR A 4 31.34 10.68 61.27
CA THR A 4 32.63 10.17 61.72
C THR A 4 33.56 9.76 60.57
N HIS A 5 33.03 9.13 59.52
CA HIS A 5 33.83 8.68 58.38
C HIS A 5 34.28 9.86 57.51
N ARG A 6 33.42 10.89 57.39
CA ARG A 6 33.75 12.13 56.66
C ARG A 6 34.82 12.94 57.38
N SER A 7 34.78 13.01 58.71
CA SER A 7 35.79 13.69 59.53
C SER A 7 37.17 13.02 59.41
N GLN A 8 37.23 11.68 59.51
CA GLN A 8 38.48 10.92 59.39
C GLN A 8 39.15 11.08 58.01
N VAL A 9 38.37 11.06 56.92
CA VAL A 9 38.90 11.27 55.57
C VAL A 9 39.43 12.70 55.38
N LEU A 10 38.80 13.70 56.00
CA LEU A 10 39.26 15.09 55.95
C LEU A 10 40.53 15.32 56.77
N SER A 11 40.63 14.74 57.98
CA SER A 11 41.85 14.76 58.79
C SER A 11 43.02 14.12 58.04
N PHE A 12 42.82 12.94 57.46
CA PHE A 12 43.84 12.24 56.68
C PHE A 12 44.35 13.08 55.50
N ARG A 13 43.45 13.67 54.72
CA ARG A 13 43.82 14.54 53.59
C ARG A 13 44.56 15.80 54.02
N ARG A 14 44.20 16.39 55.17
CA ARG A 14 44.88 17.58 55.72
C ARG A 14 46.32 17.23 56.14
N LYS A 15 46.50 16.13 56.87
CA LYS A 15 47.81 15.64 57.33
C LYS A 15 48.74 15.31 56.16
N GLU A 16 48.25 14.60 55.14
CA GLU A 16 49.01 14.32 53.91
C GLU A 16 49.46 15.60 53.19
N LYS A 17 48.57 16.60 53.10
CA LYS A 17 48.87 17.85 52.42
C LYS A 17 49.92 18.67 53.18
N LEU A 18 49.80 18.76 54.51
CA LEU A 18 50.80 19.41 55.36
C LEU A 18 52.15 18.71 55.29
N LYS A 19 52.17 17.37 55.33
CA LYS A 19 53.40 16.56 55.21
C LYS A 19 54.15 16.86 53.91
N LYS A 20 53.45 16.92 52.78
CA LYS A 20 54.06 17.23 51.47
C LYS A 20 54.70 18.62 51.45
N ILE A 21 54.02 19.62 52.02
CA ILE A 21 54.52 21.00 52.08
C ILE A 21 55.75 21.07 53.01
N LEU A 22 55.65 20.55 54.23
CA LEU A 22 56.75 20.58 55.20
C LEU A 22 57.98 19.79 54.73
N LEU A 23 57.80 18.66 54.03
CA LEU A 23 58.91 17.92 53.43
C LEU A 23 59.57 18.65 52.27
N SER A 24 58.81 19.42 51.49
CA SER A 24 59.38 20.25 50.44
C SER A 24 60.21 21.42 51.01
N GLU A 25 59.86 21.91 52.20
CA GLU A 25 60.52 23.07 52.84
C GLU A 25 61.72 22.67 53.70
N PHE A 26 61.61 21.59 54.48
CA PHE A 26 62.64 21.17 55.44
C PHE A 26 63.46 19.96 54.98
N GLY A 27 63.07 19.31 53.88
CA GLY A 27 63.72 18.12 53.33
C GLY A 27 63.55 16.85 54.17
N VAL A 28 64.03 15.72 53.64
CA VAL A 28 63.87 14.39 54.24
C VAL A 28 64.58 14.25 55.60
N LYS A 29 65.61 15.07 55.86
CA LYS A 29 66.42 15.02 57.10
C LYS A 29 65.63 15.34 58.37
N LYS A 30 64.47 16.00 58.26
CA LYS A 30 63.59 16.33 59.40
C LYS A 30 62.27 15.57 59.38
N LEU A 31 62.18 14.47 58.61
CA LEU A 31 60.95 13.68 58.45
C LEU A 31 60.39 13.17 59.79
N GLU A 32 61.25 12.73 60.72
CA GLU A 32 60.83 12.22 62.03
C GLU A 32 60.16 13.31 62.88
N TYR A 33 60.71 14.54 62.86
CA TYR A 33 60.13 15.70 63.56
C TYR A 33 58.82 16.15 62.93
N ILE A 34 58.75 16.15 61.59
CA ILE A 34 57.52 16.46 60.86
C ILE A 34 56.43 15.44 61.21
N ASP A 35 56.75 14.15 61.22
CA ASP A 35 55.79 13.09 61.55
C ASP A 35 55.35 13.10 63.01
N GLN A 36 56.18 13.63 63.92
CA GLN A 36 55.82 13.81 65.33
C GLN A 36 54.84 14.97 65.52
N GLU A 37 55.08 16.12 64.88
CA GLU A 37 54.18 17.28 64.95
C GLU A 37 52.85 17.01 64.22
N LEU A 38 52.85 16.22 63.14
CA LEU A 38 51.64 15.88 62.39
C LEU A 38 50.62 15.02 63.17
N LYS A 39 51.03 14.37 64.27
CA LYS A 39 50.12 13.56 65.11
C LYS A 39 49.10 14.44 65.84
N ASN A 40 49.50 15.63 66.27
CA ASN A 40 48.70 16.54 67.09
C ASN A 40 48.02 17.65 66.26
N VAL A 41 47.95 17.48 64.93
CA VAL A 41 47.37 18.45 64.00
C VAL A 41 45.86 18.62 64.18
N ASP A 42 45.16 17.56 64.55
CA ASP A 42 43.70 17.61 64.71
C ASP A 42 43.32 18.52 65.89
N ASP A 43 44.11 18.49 66.98
CA ASP A 43 43.93 19.38 68.13
C ASP A 43 44.05 20.86 67.74
N LEU A 44 44.99 21.20 66.85
CA LEU A 44 45.16 22.58 66.35
C LEU A 44 43.97 23.04 65.48
N PHE A 45 43.36 22.11 64.72
CA PHE A 45 42.15 22.42 63.96
C PHE A 45 40.92 22.54 64.86
N ASP A 46 40.85 21.77 65.95
CA ASP A 46 39.78 21.82 66.94
C ASP A 46 39.86 23.11 67.80
N GLU A 47 41.05 23.69 67.95
CA GLU A 47 41.28 25.04 68.52
C GLU A 47 40.82 26.19 67.59
N GLY A 48 40.30 25.87 66.40
CA GLY A 48 39.73 26.85 65.47
C GLY A 48 40.75 27.52 64.54
N LEU A 49 41.99 27.01 64.47
CA LEU A 49 42.97 27.49 63.49
C LEU A 49 42.61 27.04 62.08
N ASP A 50 42.80 27.93 61.12
CA ASP A 50 42.72 27.59 59.71
C ASP A 50 43.98 26.86 59.22
N PHE A 51 43.93 26.30 58.01
CA PHE A 51 45.02 25.48 57.47
C PHE A 51 46.36 26.24 57.39
N ALA A 52 46.31 27.56 57.14
CA ALA A 52 47.49 28.40 57.08
C ALA A 52 48.09 28.64 58.48
N GLY A 53 47.24 28.88 59.49
CA GLY A 53 47.65 29.01 60.89
C GLY A 53 48.28 27.73 61.44
N VAL A 54 47.71 26.57 61.14
CA VAL A 54 48.27 25.26 61.55
C VAL A 54 49.65 25.02 60.91
N LEU A 55 49.82 25.34 59.62
CA LEU A 55 51.10 25.19 58.93
C LEU A 55 52.19 26.07 59.55
N GLU A 56 51.87 27.33 59.85
CA GLU A 56 52.81 28.30 60.39
C GLU A 56 53.23 27.97 61.84
N GLU A 57 52.30 27.45 62.65
CA GLU A 57 52.60 27.01 64.00
C GLU A 57 53.51 25.77 64.02
N ILE A 58 53.30 24.81 63.11
CA ILE A 58 54.18 23.65 62.97
C ILE A 58 55.58 24.07 62.48
N ARG A 59 55.68 25.02 61.55
CA ARG A 59 56.96 25.60 61.12
C ARG A 59 57.74 26.17 62.31
N ARG A 60 57.09 27.00 63.13
CA ARG A 60 57.72 27.60 64.32
C ARG A 60 58.20 26.56 65.33
N ARG A 61 57.44 25.48 65.54
CA ARG A 61 57.83 24.39 66.43
C ARG A 61 59.02 23.61 65.90
N ILE A 62 59.05 23.31 64.60
CA ILE A 62 60.18 22.65 63.95
C ILE A 62 61.44 23.54 64.01
N GLU A 63 61.32 24.85 63.80
CA GLU A 63 62.45 25.78 63.86
C GLU A 63 63.03 25.93 65.26
N ARG A 64 62.18 26.05 66.30
CA ARG A 64 62.63 26.14 67.71
C ARG A 64 63.41 24.91 68.17
N ASN A 65 63.05 23.73 67.66
CA ASN A 65 63.68 22.47 68.05
C ASN A 65 64.92 22.11 67.20
N CYS A 66 65.20 22.87 66.13
CA CYS A 66 66.26 22.56 65.17
C CYS A 66 67.50 23.48 65.22
N THR A 67 67.65 24.35 66.21
CA THR A 67 68.88 25.16 66.40
C THR A 67 69.90 24.40 67.26
N PRO A 68 71.01 23.88 66.70
CA PRO A 68 72.09 23.32 67.51
C PRO A 68 72.89 24.44 68.18
N MET A 69 73.06 24.37 69.51
CA MET A 69 74.11 25.11 70.21
C MET A 69 75.47 24.58 69.75
N PHE A 70 76.20 25.33 68.91
CA PHE A 70 77.58 24.97 68.54
C PHE A 70 78.53 25.32 69.69
N LYS A 71 79.06 24.29 70.38
CA LYS A 71 80.34 24.39 71.10
C LYS A 71 81.47 24.11 70.09
N GLN A 72 82.37 25.07 69.92
CA GLN A 72 83.56 24.93 69.07
C GLN A 72 84.60 24.03 69.75
N PHE A 73 85.06 23.00 69.04
CA PHE A 73 86.31 22.29 69.31
C PHE A 73 87.27 22.51 68.12
N PRO A 74 88.59 22.68 68.35
CA PRO A 74 89.54 22.95 67.27
C PRO A 74 89.95 21.65 66.56
N VAL A 75 90.02 21.68 65.21
CA VAL A 75 90.55 20.58 64.38
C VAL A 75 91.81 21.05 63.65
N ARG A 76 92.79 20.14 63.60
CA ARG A 76 94.19 20.21 63.13
C ARG A 76 94.35 20.55 61.63
N PRO A 77 95.58 20.82 61.13
CA PRO A 77 95.82 21.33 59.78
C PRO A 77 95.50 20.28 58.70
N LYS A 78 95.07 20.77 57.53
CA LYS A 78 94.70 20.00 56.35
C LYS A 78 95.92 19.33 55.72
N GLU A 79 95.87 18.01 55.60
CA GLU A 79 96.73 17.27 54.67
C GLU A 79 96.31 17.60 53.22
N GLY A 80 97.28 17.59 52.32
CA GLY A 80 97.19 18.09 50.95
C GLY A 80 96.12 17.40 50.10
N GLU A 81 95.65 18.11 49.08
CA GLU A 81 94.63 17.65 48.14
C GLU A 81 95.10 16.39 47.41
N ASP A 82 94.42 15.27 47.67
CA ASP A 82 94.64 14.00 46.98
C ASP A 82 93.94 14.05 45.62
N GLU A 83 94.72 14.27 44.56
CA GLU A 83 94.23 14.39 43.18
C GLU A 83 93.41 13.16 42.74
N TRP A 84 93.70 11.97 43.31
CA TRP A 84 92.93 10.75 43.06
C TRP A 84 91.52 10.82 43.64
N ALA A 85 91.35 11.41 44.82
CA ALA A 85 90.03 11.66 45.40
C ALA A 85 89.23 12.66 44.53
N GLY A 86 89.92 13.63 43.91
CA GLY A 86 89.32 14.55 42.94
C GLY A 86 88.82 13.84 41.67
N ILE A 87 89.60 12.92 41.11
CA ILE A 87 89.22 12.14 39.92
C ILE A 87 88.05 11.20 40.23
N ILE A 88 88.08 10.48 41.36
CA ILE A 88 87.00 9.57 41.76
C ILE A 88 85.69 10.34 41.98
N LYS A 89 85.77 11.52 42.60
CA LYS A 89 84.61 12.40 42.79
C LYS A 89 84.06 12.92 41.46
N HIS A 90 84.92 13.38 40.55
CA HIS A 90 84.49 13.79 39.22
C HIS A 90 83.83 12.64 38.44
N GLN A 91 84.32 11.40 38.58
CA GLN A 91 83.73 10.25 37.91
C GLN A 91 82.35 9.89 38.46
N ALA A 92 82.14 10.02 39.77
CA ALA A 92 80.83 9.90 40.40
C ALA A 92 79.87 11.03 39.96
N ASP A 93 80.34 12.28 39.93
CA ASP A 93 79.55 13.44 39.49
C ASP A 93 79.09 13.29 38.02
N VAL A 94 79.96 12.75 37.14
CA VAL A 94 79.61 12.48 35.73
C VAL A 94 78.59 11.36 35.60
N GLN A 95 78.70 10.30 36.43
CA GLN A 95 77.71 9.22 36.45
C GLN A 95 76.36 9.69 36.98
N GLU A 96 76.34 10.48 38.05
CA GLU A 96 75.12 11.08 38.61
C GLU A 96 74.44 11.99 37.59
N MET A 97 75.20 12.84 36.87
CA MET A 97 74.66 13.69 35.82
C MET A 97 74.10 12.88 34.64
N ALA A 98 74.74 11.77 34.26
CA ALA A 98 74.24 10.89 33.21
C ALA A 98 72.94 10.17 33.62
N GLU A 99 72.82 9.76 34.88
CA GLU A 99 71.58 9.18 35.43
C GLU A 99 70.45 10.20 35.48
N ILE A 100 70.73 11.45 35.90
CA ILE A 100 69.76 12.54 35.89
C ILE A 100 69.30 12.83 34.45
N GLN A 101 70.22 12.87 33.48
CA GLN A 101 69.89 13.07 32.07
C GLN A 101 68.98 11.94 31.54
N ALA A 102 69.28 10.68 31.87
CA ALA A 102 68.46 9.54 31.47
C ALA A 102 67.04 9.59 32.08
N GLN A 103 66.92 9.98 33.35
CA GLN A 103 65.62 10.15 34.01
C GLN A 103 64.80 11.28 33.39
N LEU A 104 65.44 12.40 33.00
CA LEU A 104 64.78 13.51 32.31
C LEU A 104 64.26 13.07 30.92
N GLU A 105 65.06 12.33 30.15
CA GLU A 105 64.63 11.80 28.85
C GLU A 105 63.47 10.79 28.99
N GLU A 106 63.49 9.95 30.02
CA GLU A 106 62.39 9.01 30.29
C GLU A 106 61.10 9.75 30.69
N ALA A 107 61.22 10.81 31.50
CA ALA A 107 60.09 11.66 31.86
C ALA A 107 59.49 12.38 30.63
N GLU A 108 60.34 12.87 29.71
CA GLU A 108 59.87 13.46 28.45
C GLU A 108 59.16 12.44 27.55
N LYS A 109 59.69 11.21 27.43
CA LYS A 109 59.03 10.12 26.68
C LYS A 109 57.66 9.79 27.26
N LYS A 110 57.56 9.67 28.59
CA LYS A 110 56.27 9.43 29.28
C LYS A 110 55.28 10.58 29.07
N LYS A 111 55.77 11.83 29.07
CA LYS A 111 54.94 13.01 28.80
C LYS A 111 54.38 13.00 27.38
N LYS A 112 55.23 12.77 26.37
CA LYS A 112 54.81 12.67 24.95
C LYS A 112 53.78 11.56 24.74
N TYR A 113 54.04 10.37 25.30
CA TYR A 113 53.09 9.25 25.20
C TYR A 113 51.74 9.57 25.84
N LYS A 114 51.74 10.27 26.99
CA LYS A 114 50.49 10.71 27.63
C LYS A 114 49.73 11.72 26.77
N GLU A 115 50.41 12.68 26.15
CA GLU A 115 49.80 13.66 25.24
C GLU A 115 49.18 12.98 24.00
N GLU A 116 49.85 11.98 23.42
CA GLU A 116 49.31 11.17 22.32
C GLU A 116 48.07 10.38 22.75
N LEU A 117 48.10 9.77 23.94
CA LEU A 117 46.96 9.03 24.50
C LEU A 117 45.75 9.95 24.73
N ASP A 118 45.98 11.13 25.32
CA ASP A 118 44.93 12.12 25.58
C ASP A 118 44.32 12.63 24.27
N ASN A 119 45.13 12.83 23.23
CA ASN A 119 44.64 13.21 21.90
C ASN A 119 43.80 12.10 21.25
N TYR A 120 44.22 10.83 21.37
CA TYR A 120 43.45 9.69 20.88
C TYR A 120 42.10 9.57 21.59
N LEU A 121 42.08 9.72 22.93
CA LEU A 121 40.86 9.68 23.72
C LEU A 121 39.90 10.83 23.37
N LYS A 122 40.41 12.06 23.19
CA LYS A 122 39.60 13.21 22.75
C LYS A 122 39.00 12.99 21.36
N SER A 123 39.77 12.43 20.43
CA SER A 123 39.28 12.12 19.07
C SER A 123 38.17 11.07 19.08
N GLN A 124 38.33 10.00 19.88
CA GLN A 124 37.29 8.99 20.11
C GLN A 124 36.00 9.61 20.68
N GLN A 125 36.13 10.53 21.63
CA GLN A 125 34.99 11.20 22.27
C GLN A 125 34.24 12.11 21.28
N GLN A 126 34.97 12.83 20.44
CA GLN A 126 34.40 13.65 19.37
C GLN A 126 33.71 12.80 18.29
N PHE A 127 34.28 11.64 17.94
CA PHE A 127 33.66 10.73 16.98
C PHE A 127 32.32 10.19 17.52
N LYS A 128 32.29 9.77 18.79
CA LYS A 128 31.05 9.32 19.44
C LYS A 128 29.98 10.41 19.50
N SER A 129 30.35 11.63 19.87
CA SER A 129 29.37 12.73 19.94
C SER A 129 28.80 13.09 18.58
N GLN A 130 29.62 13.06 17.52
CA GLN A 130 29.14 13.26 16.15
C GLN A 130 28.21 12.13 15.68
N GLN A 131 28.51 10.88 16.07
CA GLN A 131 27.67 9.73 15.73
C GLN A 131 26.30 9.82 16.41
N GLU A 132 26.25 10.13 17.71
CA GLU A 132 25.00 10.34 18.44
C GLU A 132 24.16 11.49 17.84
N LEU A 133 24.82 12.55 17.35
CA LEU A 133 24.14 13.68 16.71
C LEU A 133 23.51 13.28 15.37
N ARG A 134 24.17 12.40 14.61
CA ARG A 134 23.60 11.85 13.37
C ARG A 134 22.40 10.95 13.65
N GLU A 135 22.53 10.05 14.62
CA GLU A 135 21.43 9.14 15.00
C GLU A 135 20.19 9.92 15.46
N ARG A 136 20.34 10.96 16.27
CA ARG A 136 19.21 11.82 16.68
C ARG A 136 18.57 12.57 15.51
N ASN A 137 19.37 13.03 14.54
CA ASN A 137 18.85 13.70 13.36
C ASN A 137 18.09 12.74 12.44
N GLU A 138 18.60 11.53 12.24
CA GLU A 138 17.92 10.47 11.48
C GLU A 138 16.60 10.05 12.15
N GLU A 139 16.61 9.89 13.47
CA GLU A 139 15.41 9.54 14.24
C GLU A 139 14.35 10.65 14.18
N LYS A 140 14.77 11.93 14.23
CA LYS A 140 13.87 13.06 14.04
C LYS A 140 13.28 13.11 12.63
N GLN A 141 14.09 12.89 11.59
CA GLN A 141 13.60 12.83 10.21
C GLN A 141 12.61 11.68 10.00
N LEU A 142 12.88 10.51 10.57
CA LEU A 142 11.97 9.36 10.52
C LEU A 142 10.64 9.67 11.22
N LYS A 143 10.69 10.36 12.35
CA LYS A 143 9.50 10.78 13.08
C LYS A 143 8.68 11.80 12.28
N ASP A 144 9.32 12.85 11.77
CA ASP A 144 8.65 13.88 10.97
C ASP A 144 8.01 13.25 9.71
N PHE A 145 8.70 12.30 9.06
CA PHE A 145 8.17 11.56 7.91
C PHE A 145 6.99 10.65 8.29
N SER A 146 7.05 9.99 9.45
CA SER A 146 5.96 9.16 9.98
C SER A 146 4.70 9.98 10.32
N ASP A 147 4.89 11.15 10.91
CA ASP A 147 3.80 12.06 11.29
C ASP A 147 3.15 12.66 10.03
N GLU A 148 3.95 13.04 9.03
CA GLU A 148 3.47 13.51 7.73
C GLU A 148 2.70 12.41 6.98
N LEU A 149 3.19 11.17 6.98
CA LEU A 149 2.50 10.04 6.37
C LEU A 149 1.17 9.74 7.06
N SER A 150 1.14 9.74 8.39
CA SER A 150 -0.09 9.47 9.16
C SER A 150 -1.14 10.53 8.90
N SER A 151 -0.75 11.81 8.84
CA SER A 151 -1.63 12.92 8.50
C SER A 151 -2.18 12.81 7.07
N ASN A 152 -1.32 12.47 6.09
CA ASN A 152 -1.73 12.31 4.70
C ASN A 152 -2.64 11.08 4.48
N ILE A 153 -2.38 9.96 5.17
CA ILE A 153 -3.25 8.79 5.12
C ILE A 153 -4.62 9.12 5.72
N SER A 154 -4.65 9.73 6.90
CA SER A 154 -5.91 10.08 7.59
C SER A 154 -6.77 11.04 6.77
N SER A 155 -6.18 12.09 6.20
CA SER A 155 -6.90 13.04 5.36
C SER A 155 -7.42 12.40 4.06
N ARG A 156 -6.63 11.52 3.44
CA ARG A 156 -7.05 10.76 2.26
C ARG A 156 -8.17 9.78 2.55
N ASP A 157 -8.11 9.06 3.66
CA ASP A 157 -9.16 8.11 4.06
C ASP A 157 -10.48 8.84 4.36
N GLN A 158 -10.41 10.01 5.00
CA GLN A 158 -11.58 10.87 5.20
C GLN A 158 -12.18 11.34 3.86
N PHE A 159 -11.34 11.74 2.90
CA PHE A 159 -11.79 12.12 1.57
C PHE A 159 -12.44 10.95 0.83
N LEU A 160 -11.81 9.78 0.81
CA LEU A 160 -12.33 8.57 0.17
C LEU A 160 -13.65 8.10 0.80
N SER A 161 -13.75 8.17 2.13
CA SER A 161 -14.98 7.83 2.85
C SER A 161 -16.14 8.76 2.47
N ARG A 162 -15.91 10.08 2.45
CA ARG A 162 -16.90 11.07 2.01
C ARG A 162 -17.31 10.86 0.56
N ASN A 163 -16.35 10.58 -0.32
CA ASN A 163 -16.61 10.41 -1.74
C ASN A 163 -17.41 9.11 -2.00
N ARG A 164 -17.07 8.01 -1.31
CA ARG A 164 -17.87 6.77 -1.35
C ARG A 164 -19.30 6.99 -0.90
N PHE A 165 -19.50 7.74 0.18
CA PHE A 165 -20.84 8.08 0.66
C PHE A 165 -21.62 8.91 -0.36
N GLN A 166 -20.99 9.90 -1.00
CA GLN A 166 -21.64 10.71 -2.05
C GLN A 166 -22.02 9.89 -3.27
N VAL A 167 -21.12 9.03 -3.77
CA VAL A 167 -21.39 8.14 -4.90
C VAL A 167 -22.51 7.16 -4.57
N GLN A 168 -22.51 6.58 -3.36
CA GLN A 168 -23.56 5.67 -2.93
C GLN A 168 -24.92 6.36 -2.85
N LYS A 169 -24.95 7.61 -2.36
CA LYS A 169 -26.17 8.43 -2.34
C LYS A 169 -26.66 8.74 -3.76
N GLN A 170 -25.77 9.13 -4.67
CA GLN A 170 -26.13 9.39 -6.06
C GLN A 170 -26.71 8.15 -6.75
N LEU A 171 -26.10 6.98 -6.56
CA LEU A 171 -26.61 5.72 -7.10
C LEU A 171 -28.00 5.37 -6.54
N GLN A 172 -28.24 5.63 -5.24
CA GLN A 172 -29.56 5.45 -4.65
C GLN A 172 -30.59 6.42 -5.26
N ASP A 173 -30.25 7.70 -5.40
CA ASP A 173 -31.13 8.70 -6.00
C ASP A 173 -31.43 8.38 -7.47
N GLU A 174 -30.46 7.89 -8.24
CA GLU A 174 -30.64 7.41 -9.62
C GLU A 174 -31.58 6.20 -9.67
N SER A 175 -31.39 5.21 -8.79
CA SER A 175 -32.25 4.02 -8.72
C SER A 175 -33.70 4.36 -8.36
N LEU A 176 -33.90 5.34 -7.47
CA LEU A 176 -35.22 5.87 -7.11
C LEU A 176 -35.86 6.57 -8.30
N ASN A 177 -35.10 7.38 -9.03
CA ASN A 177 -35.59 8.07 -10.22
C ASN A 177 -35.98 7.09 -11.35
N GLU A 178 -35.19 6.03 -11.58
CA GLU A 178 -35.55 4.97 -12.52
C GLU A 178 -36.82 4.23 -12.08
N TYR A 179 -36.97 3.95 -10.78
CA TYR A 179 -38.18 3.36 -10.23
C TYR A 179 -39.41 4.27 -10.44
N TYR A 180 -39.31 5.58 -10.18
CA TYR A 180 -40.41 6.50 -10.43
C TYR A 180 -40.78 6.61 -11.90
N LYS A 181 -39.79 6.67 -12.81
CA LYS A 181 -40.03 6.67 -14.26
C LYS A 181 -40.77 5.42 -14.72
N THR A 182 -40.35 4.24 -14.26
CA THR A 182 -41.04 2.99 -14.62
C THR A 182 -42.45 2.92 -14.04
N LEU A 183 -42.70 3.53 -12.88
CA LEU A 183 -44.04 3.69 -12.31
C LEU A 183 -44.90 4.62 -13.18
N GLU A 184 -44.35 5.76 -13.59
CA GLU A 184 -45.03 6.73 -14.46
C GLU A 184 -45.38 6.11 -15.81
N GLU A 185 -44.45 5.41 -16.46
CA GLU A 185 -44.69 4.66 -17.69
C GLU A 185 -45.82 3.62 -17.54
N LYS A 186 -45.85 2.88 -16.43
CA LYS A 186 -46.94 1.93 -16.13
C LYS A 186 -48.27 2.64 -15.94
N HIS A 187 -48.29 3.82 -15.32
CA HIS A 187 -49.51 4.61 -15.15
C HIS A 187 -50.01 5.15 -16.49
N VAL A 188 -49.12 5.67 -17.34
CA VAL A 188 -49.45 6.11 -18.70
C VAL A 188 -49.98 4.95 -19.53
N GLN A 189 -49.32 3.77 -19.47
CA GLN A 189 -49.79 2.60 -20.20
C GLN A 189 -51.17 2.15 -19.73
N ARG A 190 -51.41 2.10 -18.41
CA ARG A 190 -52.75 1.79 -17.87
C ARG A 190 -53.80 2.80 -18.30
N ALA A 191 -53.45 4.08 -18.45
CA ALA A 191 -54.37 5.10 -18.95
C ALA A 191 -54.70 4.87 -20.42
N LYS A 192 -53.71 4.54 -21.25
CA LYS A 192 -53.90 4.16 -22.66
C LYS A 192 -54.77 2.92 -22.80
N ASP A 193 -54.48 1.86 -22.06
CA ASP A 193 -55.25 0.60 -22.10
C ASP A 193 -56.71 0.85 -21.69
N ARG A 194 -56.97 1.74 -20.72
CA ARG A 194 -58.33 2.15 -20.33
C ARG A 194 -59.03 2.94 -21.44
N GLU A 195 -58.32 3.85 -22.11
CA GLU A 195 -58.87 4.64 -23.20
C GLU A 195 -59.19 3.75 -24.41
N GLU A 196 -58.30 2.82 -24.75
CA GLU A 196 -58.52 1.80 -25.78
C GLU A 196 -59.73 0.93 -25.45
N PHE A 197 -59.86 0.47 -24.20
CA PHE A 197 -61.00 -0.31 -23.75
C PHE A 197 -62.33 0.47 -23.85
N LEU A 198 -62.34 1.74 -23.41
CA LEU A 198 -63.51 2.61 -23.51
C LEU A 198 -63.90 2.90 -24.97
N ASN A 199 -62.92 3.11 -25.84
CA ASN A 199 -63.17 3.26 -27.27
C ASN A 199 -63.70 1.95 -27.88
N GLY A 200 -63.20 0.79 -27.45
CA GLY A 200 -63.74 -0.51 -27.80
C GLY A 200 -65.24 -0.61 -27.50
N ILE A 201 -65.65 -0.28 -26.27
CA ILE A 201 -67.07 -0.27 -25.87
C ILE A 201 -67.90 0.66 -26.77
N LYS A 202 -67.45 1.89 -27.02
CA LYS A 202 -68.18 2.83 -27.88
C LYS A 202 -68.38 2.29 -29.30
N THR A 203 -67.37 1.64 -29.88
CA THR A 203 -67.49 1.04 -31.20
C THR A 203 -68.46 -0.14 -31.22
N GLU A 204 -68.51 -0.95 -30.17
CA GLU A 204 -69.48 -2.03 -30.05
C GLU A 204 -70.90 -1.52 -29.85
N GLU A 205 -71.10 -0.48 -29.05
CA GLU A 205 -72.38 0.21 -28.90
C GLU A 205 -72.87 0.78 -30.23
N GLU A 206 -71.99 1.42 -31.01
CA GLU A 206 -72.35 1.95 -32.32
C GLU A 206 -72.70 0.83 -33.31
N LYS A 207 -71.95 -0.27 -33.31
CA LYS A 207 -72.29 -1.46 -34.11
C LYS A 207 -73.65 -2.05 -33.70
N ALA A 208 -73.93 -2.14 -32.41
CA ALA A 208 -75.21 -2.62 -31.89
C ALA A 208 -76.36 -1.70 -32.32
N ARG A 209 -76.17 -0.37 -32.25
CA ARG A 209 -77.15 0.61 -32.75
C ARG A 209 -77.40 0.47 -34.25
N ARG A 210 -76.34 0.32 -35.06
CA ARG A 210 -76.47 0.09 -36.51
C ARG A 210 -77.22 -1.20 -36.81
N ARG A 211 -76.95 -2.29 -36.09
CA ARG A 211 -77.70 -3.55 -36.23
C ARG A 211 -79.18 -3.36 -35.91
N ALA A 212 -79.51 -2.71 -34.80
CA ALA A 212 -80.89 -2.41 -34.44
C ALA A 212 -81.59 -1.50 -35.47
N GLU A 213 -80.88 -0.56 -36.10
CA GLU A 213 -81.44 0.27 -37.17
C GLU A 213 -81.68 -0.52 -38.46
N ILE A 214 -80.77 -1.42 -38.83
CA ILE A 214 -80.94 -2.34 -39.96
C ILE A 214 -82.15 -3.24 -39.72
N GLU A 215 -82.27 -3.86 -38.54
CA GLU A 215 -83.41 -4.69 -38.16
C GLU A 215 -84.75 -3.91 -38.22
N LYS A 216 -84.76 -2.65 -37.77
CA LYS A 216 -85.95 -1.78 -37.89
C LYS A 216 -86.31 -1.49 -39.35
N ARG A 217 -85.33 -1.23 -40.21
CA ARG A 217 -85.56 -1.02 -41.64
C ARG A 217 -86.06 -2.29 -42.32
N GLU A 218 -85.46 -3.43 -42.03
CA GLU A 218 -85.92 -4.73 -42.56
C GLU A 218 -87.34 -5.05 -42.12
N ALA A 219 -87.69 -4.82 -40.86
CA ALA A 219 -89.06 -4.98 -40.35
C ALA A 219 -90.04 -4.05 -41.06
N PHE A 220 -89.64 -2.79 -41.31
CA PHE A 220 -90.44 -1.83 -42.07
C PHE A 220 -90.68 -2.28 -43.52
N TYR A 221 -89.64 -2.75 -44.22
CA TYR A 221 -89.79 -3.26 -45.59
C TYR A 221 -90.67 -4.51 -45.65
N LYS A 222 -90.49 -5.46 -44.74
CA LYS A 222 -91.38 -6.64 -44.63
C LYS A 222 -92.83 -6.24 -44.40
N GLN A 223 -93.08 -5.22 -43.56
CA GLN A 223 -94.43 -4.71 -43.36
C GLN A 223 -95.01 -4.06 -44.62
N GLN A 224 -94.21 -3.34 -45.41
CA GLN A 224 -94.65 -2.80 -46.70
C GLN A 224 -94.97 -3.91 -47.71
N GLU A 225 -94.15 -4.96 -47.79
CA GLU A 225 -94.41 -6.12 -48.64
C GLU A 225 -95.73 -6.81 -48.26
N ILE A 226 -95.97 -7.01 -46.96
CA ILE A 226 -97.24 -7.57 -46.45
C ILE A 226 -98.41 -6.67 -46.82
N ASN A 227 -98.28 -5.35 -46.67
CA ASN A 227 -99.33 -4.39 -47.02
C ASN A 227 -99.63 -4.39 -48.53
N LEU A 228 -98.60 -4.44 -49.39
CA LEU A 228 -98.75 -4.54 -50.83
C LEU A 228 -99.39 -5.87 -51.23
N TYR A 229 -98.99 -6.97 -50.60
CA TYR A 229 -99.59 -8.29 -50.80
C TYR A 229 -101.06 -8.32 -50.37
N ASN A 230 -101.40 -7.73 -49.23
CA ASN A 230 -102.79 -7.60 -48.76
C ASN A 230 -103.63 -6.71 -49.69
N ALA A 231 -103.07 -5.60 -50.19
CA ALA A 231 -103.74 -4.75 -51.17
C ALA A 231 -103.98 -5.50 -52.49
N TYR A 232 -103.02 -6.32 -52.92
CA TYR A 232 -103.16 -7.19 -54.09
C TYR A 232 -104.25 -8.25 -53.88
N LEU A 233 -104.30 -8.91 -52.71
CA LEU A 233 -105.36 -9.86 -52.36
C LEU A 233 -106.75 -9.20 -52.30
N LEU A 234 -106.85 -7.98 -51.76
CA LEU A 234 -108.09 -7.20 -51.79
C LEU A 234 -108.54 -6.91 -53.22
N LYS A 235 -107.62 -6.49 -54.08
CA LYS A 235 -107.89 -6.25 -55.50
C LYS A 235 -108.29 -7.52 -56.24
N LEU A 236 -107.69 -8.67 -55.91
CA LEU A 236 -108.11 -9.97 -56.44
C LEU A 236 -109.53 -10.32 -56.02
N LYS A 237 -109.89 -10.10 -54.75
CA LYS A 237 -111.27 -10.31 -54.26
C LYS A 237 -112.26 -9.35 -54.91
N GLU A 238 -111.88 -8.10 -55.16
CA GLU A 238 -112.69 -7.15 -55.93
C GLU A 238 -112.89 -7.64 -57.37
N MET A 239 -111.83 -8.12 -58.03
CA MET A 239 -111.92 -8.72 -59.36
C MET A 239 -112.73 -10.03 -59.37
N GLU A 240 -112.69 -10.84 -58.31
CA GLU A 240 -113.57 -12.02 -58.19
C GLU A 240 -115.04 -11.61 -58.07
N LYS A 241 -115.36 -10.59 -57.26
CA LYS A 241 -116.72 -10.02 -57.19
C LYS A 241 -117.16 -9.40 -58.52
N GLU A 242 -116.25 -8.76 -59.24
CA GLU A 242 -116.54 -8.26 -60.60
C GLU A 242 -116.69 -9.40 -61.60
N LYS A 243 -115.92 -10.48 -61.51
CA LYS A 243 -116.12 -11.69 -62.31
C LYS A 243 -117.45 -12.34 -62.02
N GLU A 244 -117.91 -12.43 -60.78
CA GLU A 244 -119.27 -12.87 -60.44
C GLU A 244 -120.33 -11.97 -61.10
N LYS A 245 -120.15 -10.63 -61.04
CA LYS A 245 -121.02 -9.67 -61.75
C LYS A 245 -120.96 -9.78 -63.28
N ILE A 246 -119.80 -10.15 -63.83
CA ILE A 246 -119.58 -10.34 -65.27
C ILE A 246 -120.15 -11.68 -65.71
N VAL A 247 -120.07 -12.73 -64.91
CA VAL A 247 -120.76 -14.02 -65.16
C VAL A 247 -122.27 -13.81 -65.14
N ASP A 248 -122.80 -13.02 -64.20
CA ASP A 248 -124.21 -12.62 -64.15
C ASP A 248 -124.63 -11.76 -65.36
N LYS A 249 -123.72 -10.93 -65.90
CA LYS A 249 -123.97 -10.14 -67.13
C LYS A 249 -123.71 -10.90 -68.44
N GLN A 250 -122.81 -11.89 -68.46
CA GLN A 250 -122.49 -12.72 -69.61
C GLN A 250 -123.52 -13.84 -69.84
N TYR A 251 -124.26 -14.26 -68.81
CA TYR A 251 -125.44 -15.10 -68.98
C TYR A 251 -126.60 -14.36 -69.69
N ILE A 252 -126.64 -13.02 -69.63
CA ILE A 252 -127.69 -12.18 -70.25
C ILE A 252 -127.29 -11.68 -71.65
N ASN A 253 -125.99 -11.57 -71.96
CA ASN A 253 -125.52 -10.99 -73.24
C ASN A 253 -124.98 -11.99 -74.28
N ASN A 254 -124.96 -13.30 -74.03
CA ASN A 254 -124.58 -14.32 -75.03
C ASN A 254 -125.70 -14.70 -76.03
N ALA A 255 -126.62 -13.76 -76.31
CA ALA A 255 -127.65 -13.89 -77.36
C ALA A 255 -127.46 -12.95 -78.56
N PHE A 256 -126.38 -12.15 -78.63
CA PHE A 256 -126.10 -11.32 -79.81
C PHE A 256 -124.62 -11.32 -80.24
N SER A 257 -124.44 -11.88 -81.44
CA SER A 257 -123.46 -11.54 -82.48
C SER A 257 -121.96 -11.58 -82.19
N HIS A 258 -121.37 -12.70 -82.62
CA HIS A 258 -120.07 -12.74 -83.31
C HIS A 258 -120.04 -11.77 -84.49
N TRP A 259 -119.10 -10.81 -84.51
CA TRP A 259 -118.20 -10.47 -85.64
C TRP A 259 -117.45 -9.12 -85.47
N ASP A 260 -117.88 -8.22 -84.58
CA ASP A 260 -117.33 -6.85 -84.53
C ASP A 260 -116.07 -6.66 -83.65
N ASP A 261 -115.71 -7.65 -82.82
CA ASP A 261 -114.68 -7.52 -81.78
C ASP A 261 -113.22 -7.62 -82.29
N TYR A 262 -113.03 -7.99 -83.57
CA TYR A 262 -111.71 -8.11 -84.19
C TYR A 262 -111.26 -6.81 -84.88
N GLU A 263 -112.20 -6.04 -85.44
CA GLU A 263 -111.90 -4.78 -86.14
C GLU A 263 -111.59 -3.64 -85.15
N GLU A 264 -112.24 -3.65 -83.96
CA GLU A 264 -112.02 -2.64 -82.92
C GLU A 264 -110.64 -2.76 -82.24
N ARG A 265 -110.13 -4.00 -82.07
CA ARG A 265 -108.77 -4.21 -81.55
C ARG A 265 -107.69 -3.78 -82.53
N ARG A 266 -107.94 -3.94 -83.83
CA ARG A 266 -106.99 -3.57 -84.88
C ARG A 266 -106.87 -2.04 -85.02
N GLN A 267 -107.97 -1.31 -84.86
CA GLN A 267 -107.98 0.16 -84.84
C GLN A 267 -107.24 0.75 -83.63
N ARG A 268 -107.43 0.19 -82.42
CA ARG A 268 -106.72 0.67 -81.22
C ARG A 268 -105.21 0.49 -81.28
N PHE A 269 -104.75 -0.64 -81.83
CA PHE A 269 -103.31 -0.90 -81.98
C PHE A 269 -102.63 0.06 -82.97
N LEU A 270 -103.33 0.44 -84.04
CA LEU A 270 -102.80 1.40 -85.03
C LEU A 270 -102.75 2.83 -84.48
N SER A 271 -103.73 3.24 -83.65
CA SER A 271 -103.69 4.56 -82.99
C SER A 271 -102.61 4.70 -81.91
N GLU A 272 -102.31 3.63 -81.17
CA GLU A 272 -101.27 3.64 -80.13
C GLU A 272 -99.85 3.66 -80.72
N TYR A 273 -99.65 3.05 -81.89
CA TYR A 273 -98.37 3.04 -82.58
C TYR A 273 -98.01 4.41 -83.18
N ASP A 274 -99.00 5.14 -83.72
CA ASP A 274 -98.81 6.49 -84.25
C ASP A 274 -98.48 7.50 -83.14
N GLU A 275 -99.09 7.40 -81.95
CA GLU A 275 -98.80 8.26 -80.80
C GLU A 275 -97.37 8.06 -80.23
N PHE A 276 -96.87 6.82 -80.22
CA PHE A 276 -95.51 6.52 -79.78
C PHE A 276 -94.47 7.11 -80.74
N SER A 277 -94.70 6.97 -82.05
CA SER A 277 -93.79 7.52 -83.08
C SER A 277 -93.71 9.05 -82.99
N HIS A 278 -94.82 9.72 -82.71
CA HIS A 278 -94.88 11.17 -82.64
C HIS A 278 -94.14 11.73 -81.40
N LYS A 279 -94.22 11.04 -80.25
CA LYS A 279 -93.46 11.39 -79.03
C LYS A 279 -91.96 11.17 -79.17
N PHE A 280 -91.55 10.12 -79.89
CA PHE A 280 -90.12 9.86 -80.16
C PHE A 280 -89.48 10.95 -81.03
N TYR A 281 -90.19 11.41 -82.08
CA TYR A 281 -89.70 12.49 -82.96
C TYR A 281 -89.76 13.89 -82.32
N GLU A 282 -90.68 14.15 -81.39
CA GLU A 282 -90.67 15.37 -80.58
C GLU A 282 -89.48 15.44 -79.60
N MET A 283 -89.04 14.29 -79.06
CA MET A 283 -87.92 14.22 -78.11
C MET A 283 -86.58 14.56 -78.77
N GLN A 284 -86.38 14.20 -80.05
CA GLN A 284 -85.20 14.58 -80.82
C GLN A 284 -85.19 16.06 -81.25
N ARG A 285 -86.35 16.68 -81.47
CA ARG A 285 -86.43 18.11 -81.83
C ARG A 285 -86.28 19.07 -80.64
N LYS A 286 -86.35 18.58 -79.39
CA LYS A 286 -86.26 19.39 -78.15
C LYS A 286 -84.89 19.37 -77.47
N MET A 287 -83.82 18.88 -78.12
CA MET A 287 -82.45 19.20 -77.68
C MET A 287 -82.12 20.67 -78.04
N GLN A 288 -82.65 21.57 -77.21
CA GLN A 288 -82.28 22.99 -77.16
C GLN A 288 -80.84 23.15 -76.61
N PRO A 289 -80.15 24.27 -76.90
CA PRO A 289 -78.89 24.60 -76.25
C PRO A 289 -79.06 24.63 -74.73
N VAL A 290 -78.12 24.01 -74.02
CA VAL A 290 -78.06 23.92 -72.55
C VAL A 290 -78.19 25.33 -71.94
N SER A 291 -79.17 25.50 -71.05
CA SER A 291 -79.44 26.75 -70.35
C SER A 291 -78.23 27.20 -69.50
N PRO A 292 -77.93 28.51 -69.37
CA PRO A 292 -76.85 29.04 -68.53
C PRO A 292 -76.87 28.56 -67.07
N MET A 293 -78.02 28.06 -66.60
CA MET A 293 -78.24 27.57 -65.25
C MET A 293 -77.63 26.16 -65.02
N GLU A 294 -77.56 25.32 -66.04
CA GLU A 294 -76.93 23.99 -65.97
C GLU A 294 -75.40 24.06 -66.14
N ILE A 295 -74.90 25.07 -66.86
CA ILE A 295 -73.47 25.37 -66.94
C ILE A 295 -72.96 25.85 -65.58
N LYS A 296 -73.70 26.75 -64.90
CA LYS A 296 -73.38 27.17 -63.52
C LYS A 296 -73.41 26.00 -62.54
N SER A 297 -74.41 25.11 -62.62
CA SER A 297 -74.47 23.94 -61.75
C SER A 297 -73.26 23.01 -61.92
N LYS A 298 -72.80 22.80 -63.16
CA LYS A 298 -71.60 21.99 -63.44
C LYS A 298 -70.31 22.70 -63.05
N GLU A 299 -70.22 24.01 -63.22
CA GLU A 299 -69.08 24.81 -62.74
C GLU A 299 -68.98 24.82 -61.21
N ASP A 300 -70.11 24.88 -60.50
CA ASP A 300 -70.17 24.82 -59.04
C ASP A 300 -69.82 23.41 -58.54
N GLU A 301 -70.26 22.36 -59.25
CA GLU A 301 -69.86 20.97 -58.97
C GLU A 301 -68.36 20.74 -59.20
N ILE A 302 -67.80 21.26 -60.30
CA ILE A 302 -66.35 21.21 -60.56
C ILE A 302 -65.58 21.99 -59.48
N ARG A 303 -66.03 23.20 -59.10
CA ARG A 303 -65.40 23.98 -58.02
C ARG A 303 -65.47 23.27 -56.68
N ALA A 304 -66.58 22.60 -56.36
CA ALA A 304 -66.71 21.82 -55.14
C ALA A 304 -65.75 20.62 -55.12
N LEU A 305 -65.58 19.94 -56.26
CA LEU A 305 -64.63 18.84 -56.41
C LEU A 305 -63.17 19.31 -56.35
N GLU A 306 -62.85 20.47 -56.95
CA GLU A 306 -61.53 21.10 -56.84
C GLU A 306 -61.20 21.51 -55.41
N PHE A 307 -62.18 22.05 -54.67
CA PHE A 307 -62.03 22.39 -53.27
C PHE A 307 -61.79 21.15 -52.40
N GLN A 308 -62.56 20.08 -52.60
CA GLN A 308 -62.34 18.81 -51.90
C GLN A 308 -60.96 18.21 -52.21
N LYS A 309 -60.50 18.31 -53.47
CA LYS A 309 -59.16 17.87 -53.86
C LYS A 309 -58.07 18.70 -53.17
N ALA A 310 -58.21 20.03 -53.12
CA ALA A 310 -57.27 20.90 -52.43
C ALA A 310 -57.22 20.60 -50.91
N GLN A 311 -58.37 20.30 -50.31
CA GLN A 311 -58.46 19.93 -48.89
C GLN A 311 -57.79 18.58 -48.61
N ALA A 312 -57.98 17.60 -49.49
CA ALA A 312 -57.31 16.30 -49.40
C ALA A 312 -55.79 16.40 -49.61
N ASP A 313 -55.32 17.24 -50.54
CA ASP A 313 -53.89 17.48 -50.75
C ASP A 313 -53.24 18.20 -49.57
N TYR A 314 -53.95 19.14 -48.94
CA TYR A 314 -53.50 19.79 -47.71
C TYR A 314 -53.36 18.79 -46.55
N GLN A 315 -54.34 17.90 -46.35
CA GLN A 315 -54.27 16.85 -45.34
C GLN A 315 -53.10 15.89 -45.58
N ARG A 316 -52.87 15.45 -46.83
CA ARG A 316 -51.71 14.60 -47.17
C ARG A 316 -50.38 15.27 -46.89
N ARG A 317 -50.25 16.57 -47.20
CA ARG A 317 -49.03 17.34 -46.89
C ARG A 317 -48.80 17.42 -45.38
N LYS A 318 -49.85 17.68 -44.62
CA LYS A 318 -49.79 17.75 -43.15
C LYS A 318 -49.37 16.41 -42.54
N GLU A 319 -49.96 15.30 -42.98
CA GLU A 319 -49.56 13.95 -42.55
C GLU A 319 -48.11 13.61 -42.91
N TYR A 320 -47.64 14.08 -44.07
CA TYR A 320 -46.27 13.87 -44.51
C TYR A 320 -45.27 14.70 -43.67
N GLU A 321 -45.57 15.96 -43.38
CA GLU A 321 -44.79 16.82 -42.48
C GLU A 321 -44.74 16.25 -41.05
N GLU A 322 -45.87 15.76 -40.52
CA GLU A 322 -45.93 15.11 -39.21
C GLU A 322 -45.07 13.83 -39.18
N LYS A 323 -45.10 13.01 -40.25
CA LYS A 323 -44.22 11.84 -40.38
C LYS A 323 -42.74 12.21 -40.45
N ILE A 324 -42.37 13.26 -41.19
CA ILE A 324 -40.99 13.75 -41.25
C ILE A 324 -40.52 14.23 -39.88
N ASN A 325 -41.35 14.99 -39.16
CA ASN A 325 -41.01 15.49 -37.83
C ASN A 325 -40.83 14.35 -36.81
N GLN A 326 -41.70 13.33 -36.84
CA GLN A 326 -41.53 12.14 -36.02
C GLN A 326 -40.23 11.41 -36.37
N MET A 327 -39.94 11.20 -37.66
CA MET A 327 -38.71 10.53 -38.10
C MET A 327 -37.45 11.30 -37.68
N ASN A 328 -37.46 12.63 -37.76
CA ASN A 328 -36.35 13.47 -37.33
C ASN A 328 -36.15 13.39 -35.81
N SER A 329 -37.23 13.44 -35.02
CA SER A 329 -37.17 13.25 -33.57
C SER A 329 -36.61 11.87 -33.18
N TYR A 330 -36.99 10.80 -33.89
CA TYR A 330 -36.41 9.48 -33.67
C TYR A 330 -34.92 9.42 -33.98
N LYS A 331 -34.45 10.10 -35.05
CA LYS A 331 -33.02 10.16 -35.39
C LYS A 331 -32.23 10.93 -34.34
N GLU A 332 -32.73 12.08 -33.88
CA GLU A 332 -32.09 12.86 -32.82
C GLU A 332 -31.99 12.07 -31.51
N ASN A 333 -33.06 11.36 -31.13
CA ASN A 333 -33.05 10.50 -29.96
C ASN A 333 -32.05 9.34 -30.08
N GLN A 334 -31.95 8.72 -31.27
CA GLN A 334 -30.91 7.69 -31.51
C GLN A 334 -29.49 8.26 -31.40
N GLU A 335 -29.24 9.47 -31.90
CA GLU A 335 -27.94 10.12 -31.74
C GLU A 335 -27.63 10.46 -30.29
N ALA A 336 -28.62 10.95 -29.52
CA ALA A 336 -28.46 11.23 -28.10
C ALA A 336 -28.08 9.96 -27.31
N ILE A 337 -28.75 8.84 -27.57
CA ILE A 337 -28.42 7.54 -26.96
C ILE A 337 -27.00 7.09 -27.34
N LYS A 338 -26.60 7.23 -28.60
CA LYS A 338 -25.23 6.91 -29.04
C LYS A 338 -24.17 7.76 -28.33
N ARG A 339 -24.44 9.04 -28.10
CA ARG A 339 -23.55 9.94 -27.35
C ARG A 339 -23.43 9.50 -25.89
N GLN A 340 -24.53 9.20 -25.21
CA GLN A 340 -24.52 8.71 -23.83
C GLN A 340 -23.77 7.38 -23.68
N ILE A 341 -23.93 6.45 -24.64
CA ILE A 341 -23.18 5.19 -24.64
C ILE A 341 -21.67 5.45 -24.79
N LYS A 342 -21.27 6.36 -25.68
CA LYS A 342 -19.85 6.73 -25.84
C LYS A 342 -19.29 7.36 -24.57
N GLU A 343 -20.01 8.27 -23.93
CA GLU A 343 -19.58 8.89 -22.66
C GLU A 343 -19.42 7.84 -21.55
N LYS A 344 -20.37 6.90 -21.41
CA LYS A 344 -20.24 5.79 -20.45
C LYS A 344 -19.03 4.91 -20.74
N GLN A 345 -18.72 4.64 -22.01
CA GLN A 345 -17.53 3.88 -22.39
C GLN A 345 -16.22 4.62 -22.07
N GLU A 346 -16.18 5.94 -22.26
CA GLU A 346 -15.01 6.75 -21.87
C GLU A 346 -14.81 6.81 -20.36
N ILE A 347 -15.89 6.95 -19.59
CA ILE A 347 -15.83 6.90 -18.12
C ILE A 347 -15.31 5.54 -17.66
N ASN A 348 -15.84 4.44 -18.20
CA ASN A 348 -15.35 3.10 -17.87
C ASN A 348 -13.88 2.90 -18.24
N LYS A 349 -13.42 3.43 -19.38
CA LYS A 349 -11.99 3.39 -19.74
C LYS A 349 -11.12 4.16 -18.75
N LYS A 350 -11.58 5.32 -18.26
CA LYS A 350 -10.86 6.09 -17.23
C LYS A 350 -10.77 5.30 -15.92
N ILE A 351 -11.87 4.72 -15.46
CA ILE A 351 -11.90 3.90 -14.24
C ILE A 351 -10.94 2.70 -14.36
N ILE A 352 -10.97 1.98 -15.48
CA ILE A 352 -10.07 0.82 -15.71
C ILE A 352 -8.60 1.27 -15.67
N ASN A 353 -8.25 2.41 -16.28
CA ASN A 353 -6.89 2.93 -16.25
C ASN A 353 -6.45 3.37 -14.85
N GLU A 354 -7.36 3.98 -14.09
CA GLU A 354 -7.10 4.37 -12.69
C GLU A 354 -6.88 3.14 -11.80
N ASP A 355 -7.69 2.09 -11.97
CA ASP A 355 -7.53 0.81 -11.26
C ASP A 355 -6.21 0.12 -11.61
N GLN A 356 -5.81 0.12 -12.89
CA GLN A 356 -4.52 -0.42 -13.32
C GLN A 356 -3.36 0.36 -12.71
N ASN A 357 -3.39 1.69 -12.74
CA ASN A 357 -2.36 2.54 -12.12
C ASN A 357 -2.29 2.31 -10.60
N TYR A 358 -3.43 2.14 -9.95
CA TYR A 358 -3.49 1.81 -8.53
C TYR A 358 -2.84 0.44 -8.24
N ALA A 359 -3.16 -0.59 -9.03
CA ALA A 359 -2.55 -1.91 -8.91
C ALA A 359 -1.02 -1.86 -9.12
N PHE A 360 -0.52 -1.10 -10.10
CA PHE A 360 0.91 -0.87 -10.29
C PHE A 360 1.56 -0.20 -9.08
N SER A 361 0.90 0.81 -8.50
CA SER A 361 1.41 1.51 -7.31
C SER A 361 1.48 0.59 -6.07
N LEU A 362 0.50 -0.30 -5.91
CA LEU A 362 0.48 -1.31 -4.86
C LEU A 362 1.61 -2.33 -5.04
N ALA A 363 1.80 -2.82 -6.27
CA ALA A 363 2.88 -3.75 -6.57
C ALA A 363 4.26 -3.12 -6.35
N GLU A 364 4.43 -1.84 -6.70
CA GLU A 364 5.68 -1.12 -6.44
C GLU A 364 5.92 -0.91 -4.93
N ARG A 365 4.86 -0.58 -4.18
CA ARG A 365 4.93 -0.47 -2.71
C ARG A 365 5.32 -1.78 -2.05
N GLN A 366 4.75 -2.89 -2.52
CA GLN A 366 5.09 -4.24 -2.05
C GLN A 366 6.58 -4.55 -2.29
N ARG A 367 7.09 -4.24 -3.50
CA ARG A 367 8.52 -4.42 -3.81
C ARG A 367 9.44 -3.60 -2.93
N ARG A 368 9.07 -2.36 -2.58
CA ARG A 368 9.87 -1.52 -1.65
C ARG A 368 9.89 -2.08 -0.24
N LEU A 369 8.76 -2.59 0.25
CA LEU A 369 8.68 -3.28 1.54
C LEU A 369 9.56 -4.54 1.56
N ASP A 370 9.51 -5.36 0.51
CA ASP A 370 10.37 -6.55 0.40
C ASP A 370 11.86 -6.19 0.38
N LEU A 371 12.23 -5.10 -0.32
CA LEU A 371 13.59 -4.55 -0.30
C LEU A 371 14.01 -4.15 1.11
N PHE A 372 13.14 -3.44 1.85
CA PHE A 372 13.42 -3.01 3.22
C PHE A 372 13.62 -4.21 4.16
N VAL A 373 12.72 -5.20 4.10
CA VAL A 373 12.82 -6.44 4.91
C VAL A 373 14.11 -7.20 4.57
N ASN A 374 14.50 -7.24 3.30
CA ASN A 374 15.75 -7.89 2.90
C ASN A 374 16.99 -7.13 3.39
N GLN A 375 16.98 -5.79 3.35
CA GLN A 375 18.05 -4.96 3.91
C GLN A 375 18.16 -5.14 5.43
N GLU A 376 17.03 -5.21 6.13
CA GLU A 376 17.01 -5.43 7.58
C GLU A 376 17.52 -6.83 7.95
N LYS A 377 17.14 -7.87 7.18
CA LYS A 377 17.70 -9.22 7.32
C LYS A 377 19.21 -9.23 7.10
N GLN A 378 19.72 -8.50 6.10
CA GLN A 378 21.17 -8.37 5.88
C GLN A 378 21.86 -7.66 7.04
N ARG A 379 21.28 -6.58 7.57
CA ARG A 379 21.80 -5.86 8.73
C ARG A 379 21.86 -6.75 9.96
N ASN A 380 20.81 -7.54 10.21
CA ASN A 380 20.77 -8.47 11.32
C ASN A 380 21.78 -9.62 11.15
N ARG A 381 21.99 -10.14 9.93
CA ARG A 381 23.07 -11.10 9.64
C ARG A 381 24.46 -10.51 9.93
N LEU A 382 24.72 -9.28 9.51
CA LEU A 382 25.99 -8.57 9.78
C LEU A 382 26.22 -8.40 11.29
N LYS A 383 25.19 -7.98 12.04
CA LYS A 383 25.27 -7.90 13.50
C LYS A 383 25.59 -9.25 14.13
N GLN A 384 24.90 -10.32 13.71
CA GLN A 384 25.17 -11.67 14.20
C GLN A 384 26.61 -12.13 13.90
N GLN A 385 27.13 -11.83 12.71
CA GLN A 385 28.52 -12.12 12.36
C GLN A 385 29.50 -11.37 13.27
N GLN A 386 29.31 -10.06 13.46
CA GLN A 386 30.15 -9.25 14.37
C GLN A 386 30.13 -9.78 15.80
N TYR A 387 28.96 -10.15 16.33
CA TYR A 387 28.85 -10.78 17.65
C TYR A 387 29.57 -12.13 17.69
N SER A 388 29.45 -12.95 16.65
CA SER A 388 30.15 -14.26 16.59
C SER A 388 31.67 -14.12 16.53
N GLU A 389 32.17 -13.11 15.82
CA GLU A 389 33.59 -12.78 15.75
C GLU A 389 34.10 -12.29 17.12
N LEU A 390 33.34 -11.42 17.79
CA LEU A 390 33.67 -10.95 19.14
C LEU A 390 33.75 -12.10 20.14
N ILE A 391 32.77 -13.02 20.12
CA ILE A 391 32.78 -14.21 20.98
C ILE A 391 33.99 -15.09 20.66
N SER A 392 34.31 -15.29 19.38
CA SER A 392 35.48 -16.07 18.96
C SER A 392 36.78 -15.46 19.46
N TYR A 393 36.90 -14.13 19.41
CA TYR A 393 38.04 -13.39 19.94
C TYR A 393 38.16 -13.55 21.46
N GLN A 394 37.06 -13.39 22.20
CA GLN A 394 37.02 -13.60 23.65
C GLN A 394 37.39 -15.04 24.04
N ILE A 395 36.96 -16.04 23.26
CA ILE A 395 37.34 -17.43 23.47
C ILE A 395 38.85 -17.63 23.24
N GLN A 396 39.39 -17.08 22.16
CA GLN A 396 40.83 -17.15 21.87
C GLN A 396 41.66 -16.45 22.95
N GLU A 397 41.25 -15.28 23.41
CA GLU A 397 41.87 -14.54 24.50
C GLU A 397 41.90 -15.39 25.78
N LYS A 398 40.75 -15.95 26.19
CA LYS A 398 40.68 -16.85 27.36
C LYS A 398 41.51 -18.13 27.21
N GLN A 399 41.60 -18.70 26.00
CA GLN A 399 42.49 -19.84 25.75
C GLN A 399 43.96 -19.44 25.85
N SER A 400 44.31 -18.24 25.40
CA SER A 400 45.66 -17.69 25.53
C SER A 400 46.02 -17.41 27.01
N ASP A 401 45.06 -16.96 27.81
CA ASP A 401 45.22 -16.77 29.25
C ASP A 401 45.35 -18.10 29.98
N LYS A 402 44.60 -19.14 29.59
CA LYS A 402 44.82 -20.51 30.12
C LYS A 402 46.22 -21.03 29.78
N LYS A 403 46.78 -20.69 28.60
CA LYS A 403 48.18 -21.01 28.26
C LYS A 403 49.18 -20.20 29.09
N ARG A 404 48.83 -18.99 29.54
CA ARG A 404 49.63 -18.20 30.50
C ARG A 404 49.53 -18.75 31.92
N LEU A 405 48.37 -19.28 32.33
CA LEU A 405 48.15 -19.90 33.65
C LEU A 405 49.05 -21.12 33.89
N HIS A 406 49.51 -21.79 32.83
CA HIS A 406 50.48 -22.90 32.91
C HIS A 406 51.94 -22.48 32.72
N LYS A 407 52.21 -21.18 32.60
CA LYS A 407 53.56 -20.63 32.67
C LYS A 407 53.74 -20.05 34.06
N MET A 408 54.73 -20.54 34.82
CA MET A 408 55.09 -19.92 36.09
C MET A 408 55.25 -18.41 35.92
N ASN A 409 54.62 -17.68 36.83
CA ASN A 409 54.73 -16.24 36.88
C ASN A 409 56.18 -15.84 37.21
N GLU A 410 56.60 -14.62 36.89
CA GLU A 410 58.01 -14.22 37.05
C GLU A 410 58.52 -14.37 38.49
N ASP A 411 57.66 -14.12 39.48
CA ASP A 411 57.97 -14.29 40.89
C ASP A 411 58.08 -15.77 41.30
N GLU A 412 57.21 -16.64 40.75
CA GLU A 412 57.32 -18.09 40.93
C GLU A 412 58.58 -18.65 40.28
N ARG A 413 58.99 -18.11 39.12
CA ARG A 413 60.27 -18.48 38.48
C ARG A 413 61.48 -18.06 39.30
N LYS A 414 61.42 -16.89 39.97
CA LYS A 414 62.50 -16.44 40.85
C LYS A 414 62.62 -17.35 42.08
N ILE A 415 61.49 -17.77 42.67
CA ILE A 415 61.46 -18.70 43.80
C ILE A 415 61.97 -20.09 43.37
N ASN A 416 61.47 -20.61 42.24
CA ASN A 416 61.84 -21.94 41.73
C ASN A 416 63.14 -21.94 40.93
N ARG A 417 63.89 -20.83 40.89
CA ARG A 417 65.08 -20.68 40.06
C ARG A 417 66.13 -21.75 40.35
N ARG A 418 66.41 -22.01 41.63
CA ARG A 418 67.39 -23.02 42.06
C ARG A 418 66.96 -24.44 41.69
N ASP A 419 65.69 -24.78 41.88
CA ASP A 419 65.16 -26.10 41.56
C ASP A 419 65.13 -26.34 40.04
N LEU A 420 64.79 -25.31 39.25
CA LEU A 420 64.83 -25.37 37.79
C LEU A 420 66.25 -25.46 37.24
N GLU A 421 67.20 -24.69 37.78
CA GLU A 421 68.62 -24.77 37.44
C GLU A 421 69.19 -26.17 37.79
N ALA A 422 68.77 -26.76 38.92
CA ALA A 422 69.15 -28.11 39.32
C ALA A 422 68.60 -29.19 38.37
N TYR A 423 67.36 -29.08 37.88
CA TYR A 423 66.82 -29.98 36.85
C TYR A 423 67.48 -29.81 35.48
N GLN A 424 67.83 -28.57 35.11
CA GLN A 424 68.49 -28.28 33.85
C GLN A 424 69.92 -28.84 33.83
N LEU A 425 70.63 -28.74 34.95
CA LEU A 425 71.95 -29.36 35.17
C LEU A 425 71.88 -30.89 35.42
N GLY A 426 70.76 -31.41 35.94
CA GLY A 426 70.52 -32.84 36.16
C GLY A 426 70.18 -33.64 34.89
N SER A 427 69.96 -32.97 33.76
CA SER A 427 69.61 -33.62 32.49
C SER A 427 70.80 -34.19 31.71
N HIS A 428 72.02 -34.00 32.19
CA HIS A 428 73.23 -34.64 31.63
C HIS A 428 73.91 -35.45 32.74
N GLN A 429 73.69 -36.78 32.72
CA GLN A 429 74.33 -37.84 33.53
C GLN A 429 73.53 -38.53 34.66
N ILE A 430 72.19 -38.60 34.60
CA ILE A 430 71.45 -39.67 35.29
C ILE A 430 71.17 -40.83 34.31
N TYR A 431 72.25 -41.43 33.79
CA TYR A 431 72.22 -42.79 33.24
C TYR A 431 72.69 -43.81 34.30
N ALA A 432 72.43 -43.53 35.58
CA ALA A 432 72.62 -44.48 36.65
C ALA A 432 71.31 -45.28 36.86
N LYS A 433 71.17 -46.35 36.07
CA LYS A 433 70.42 -47.59 36.37
C LYS A 433 69.15 -47.44 37.20
N VAL A 434 68.02 -47.19 36.54
CA VAL A 434 66.74 -47.77 36.98
C VAL A 434 66.59 -49.12 36.25
N PRO A 435 66.76 -50.27 36.91
CA PRO A 435 66.56 -51.56 36.26
C PRO A 435 65.05 -51.77 36.09
N GLY A 436 64.58 -51.89 34.84
CA GLY A 436 63.27 -52.50 34.57
C GLY A 436 62.33 -51.84 33.58
N TYR A 437 62.64 -50.72 32.91
CA TYR A 437 61.75 -50.18 31.88
C TYR A 437 62.50 -49.76 30.62
N SER A 438 62.46 -50.62 29.60
CA SER A 438 62.83 -50.28 28.23
C SER A 438 61.82 -49.27 27.67
N LEU A 439 62.30 -48.10 27.26
CA LEU A 439 61.55 -47.11 26.51
C LEU A 439 61.25 -47.64 25.10
N THR A 440 60.04 -48.16 24.89
CA THR A 440 59.44 -48.21 23.55
C THR A 440 58.70 -46.90 23.30
N PRO A 441 58.77 -46.32 22.08
CA PRO A 441 58.15 -45.04 21.77
C PRO A 441 56.63 -45.07 21.98
N THR A 442 56.11 -44.06 22.68
CA THR A 442 54.71 -43.90 23.02
C THR A 442 53.85 -43.56 21.81
N ASN A 443 52.75 -44.30 21.66
CA ASN A 443 51.59 -43.92 20.87
C ASN A 443 50.91 -42.71 21.51
N ILE A 444 50.81 -41.60 20.77
CA ILE A 444 49.91 -40.50 21.11
C ILE A 444 48.51 -40.89 20.63
N SER A 445 47.59 -41.12 21.56
CA SER A 445 46.16 -41.30 21.24
C SER A 445 45.46 -39.93 21.26
N GLN A 446 44.85 -39.54 20.14
CA GLN A 446 43.81 -38.51 20.14
C GLN A 446 42.48 -39.18 20.48
N SER A 447 41.98 -38.95 21.70
CA SER A 447 40.59 -39.19 22.05
C SER A 447 39.74 -38.13 21.37
N HIS A 448 38.92 -38.53 20.39
CA HIS A 448 37.52 -38.13 20.16
C HIS A 448 37.09 -38.55 18.75
N THR A 449 36.74 -39.85 18.59
CA THR A 449 35.78 -40.51 17.65
C THR A 449 36.25 -41.92 17.26
N PRO A 450 35.38 -42.94 17.19
CA PRO A 450 35.76 -44.33 16.89
C PRO A 450 35.61 -44.63 15.40
N VAL A 451 36.50 -44.10 14.55
CA VAL A 451 36.59 -44.54 13.14
C VAL A 451 38.05 -44.55 12.70
N ARG A 452 38.63 -45.74 12.48
CA ARG A 452 39.93 -45.91 11.83
C ARG A 452 39.74 -45.91 10.31
N ARG A 453 40.38 -44.99 9.58
CA ARG A 453 40.60 -45.10 8.14
C ARG A 453 42.09 -44.99 7.85
N LYS A 454 42.60 -45.83 6.93
CA LYS A 454 43.96 -45.70 6.39
C LYS A 454 43.98 -44.50 5.43
N SER A 455 44.93 -43.59 5.63
CA SER A 455 45.24 -42.51 4.70
C SER A 455 46.73 -42.50 4.46
N ASP A 456 47.14 -42.59 3.19
CA ASP A 456 48.52 -42.35 2.80
C ASP A 456 48.85 -40.87 3.00
N LEU A 457 49.95 -40.60 3.69
CA LEU A 457 50.47 -39.25 3.92
C LEU A 457 50.96 -38.65 2.59
N SER A 458 50.07 -37.97 1.86
CA SER A 458 50.47 -37.12 0.75
C SER A 458 50.42 -35.64 1.16
N SER A 459 51.61 -35.03 1.13
CA SER A 459 51.97 -33.61 1.20
C SER A 459 51.91 -32.87 2.56
N LYS A 460 53.05 -32.24 2.89
CA LYS A 460 53.23 -31.27 3.99
C LYS A 460 52.49 -29.99 3.63
N LEU A 461 51.47 -29.59 4.39
CA LEU A 461 50.62 -28.44 4.06
C LEU A 461 50.91 -27.15 4.84
N TYR A 462 51.89 -27.11 5.76
CA TYR A 462 52.25 -25.82 6.36
C TYR A 462 53.65 -25.82 6.98
N ASN A 463 54.45 -24.81 6.60
CA ASN A 463 55.71 -24.45 7.26
C ASN A 463 55.66 -22.93 7.51
N PRO A 464 55.62 -22.45 8.75
CA PRO A 464 55.40 -21.04 9.06
C PRO A 464 56.60 -20.12 8.73
N ASN A 465 57.69 -20.63 8.14
CA ASN A 465 58.94 -19.89 7.98
C ASN A 465 59.33 -19.46 6.55
N MET A 466 58.48 -19.59 5.51
CA MET A 466 58.82 -19.03 4.18
C MET A 466 57.63 -18.43 3.42
N ASN A 467 57.80 -17.17 3.00
CA ASN A 467 56.96 -16.46 2.03
C ASN A 467 57.32 -16.91 0.60
N ASN A 468 56.28 -17.05 -0.23
CA ASN A 468 56.27 -17.33 -1.68
C ASN A 468 56.34 -18.81 -2.11
N SER A 469 55.17 -19.39 -2.34
CA SER A 469 54.74 -19.91 -3.66
C SER A 469 53.36 -20.58 -3.55
N PHE A 470 52.36 -20.01 -4.23
CA PHE A 470 51.07 -20.66 -4.48
C PHE A 470 51.15 -21.43 -5.79
N SER A 471 50.62 -22.66 -5.81
CA SER A 471 50.09 -23.27 -7.03
C SER A 471 48.75 -23.96 -6.71
N SER A 472 47.80 -23.77 -7.60
CA SER A 472 46.41 -24.23 -7.52
C SER A 472 46.30 -25.75 -7.76
N GLY A 473 45.81 -26.47 -6.75
CA GLY A 473 45.46 -27.90 -6.84
C GLY A 473 43.94 -28.12 -6.87
N ARG A 474 43.49 -28.96 -7.80
CA ARG A 474 42.08 -29.25 -8.12
C ARG A 474 41.27 -29.87 -6.97
N SER A 475 40.03 -29.41 -6.79
CA SER A 475 39.03 -29.92 -5.85
C SER A 475 38.11 -30.97 -6.48
N THR A 476 38.49 -32.25 -6.48
CA THR A 476 37.65 -33.32 -7.04
C THR A 476 37.30 -34.53 -6.16
N PRO A 477 37.73 -34.72 -4.88
CA PRO A 477 37.15 -35.80 -4.06
C PRO A 477 36.05 -35.32 -3.08
N ASN A 478 35.99 -34.04 -2.70
CA ASN A 478 35.04 -33.57 -1.68
C ASN A 478 33.58 -33.42 -2.15
N ARG A 479 33.28 -33.67 -3.44
CA ARG A 479 31.92 -33.50 -4.00
C ARG A 479 31.05 -34.77 -3.92
N SER A 480 31.61 -35.97 -3.73
CA SER A 480 30.79 -37.19 -3.62
C SER A 480 30.24 -37.44 -2.20
N GLY A 481 30.90 -36.93 -1.16
CA GLY A 481 30.42 -37.05 0.23
C GLY A 481 29.26 -36.10 0.58
N TYR A 482 29.26 -34.90 0.00
CA TYR A 482 28.24 -33.87 0.30
C TYR A 482 26.89 -34.16 -0.37
N LEU A 483 26.90 -34.79 -1.56
CA LEU A 483 25.68 -35.21 -2.27
C LEU A 483 25.02 -36.46 -1.66
N ALA A 484 25.79 -37.34 -1.03
CA ALA A 484 25.25 -38.54 -0.36
C ALA A 484 24.61 -38.24 1.00
N TYR A 485 24.98 -37.14 1.66
CA TYR A 485 24.46 -36.79 3.00
C TYR A 485 23.23 -35.85 2.98
N TYR A 486 23.03 -35.06 1.91
CA TYR A 486 21.88 -34.14 1.78
C TYR A 486 20.86 -34.55 0.71
N GLY A 487 21.13 -35.61 -0.07
CA GLY A 487 20.21 -36.10 -1.12
C GLY A 487 19.02 -36.95 -0.64
N ASN A 488 19.01 -37.40 0.63
CA ASN A 488 18.01 -38.36 1.13
C ASN A 488 16.85 -37.75 1.94
N ASN A 489 16.69 -36.43 1.98
CA ASN A 489 15.59 -35.77 2.70
C ASN A 489 14.62 -34.96 1.81
N ILE A 490 14.64 -35.16 0.48
CA ILE A 490 13.73 -34.46 -0.48
C ILE A 490 12.78 -35.44 -1.22
N LEU A 491 12.67 -36.71 -0.79
CA LEU A 491 11.78 -37.70 -1.42
C LEU A 491 10.79 -38.40 -0.48
N GLN A 492 10.41 -37.78 0.64
CA GLN A 492 9.39 -38.35 1.55
C GLN A 492 8.27 -37.38 2.00
N ASN A 493 8.08 -36.24 1.34
CA ASN A 493 6.92 -35.35 1.58
C ASN A 493 6.14 -35.03 0.29
N HIS A 494 5.99 -36.02 -0.59
CA HIS A 494 4.96 -36.03 -1.63
C HIS A 494 4.50 -37.47 -1.86
N GLN A 495 3.61 -37.95 -0.99
CA GLN A 495 2.58 -38.94 -1.27
C GLN A 495 1.32 -38.53 -0.53
#